data_AF-A0A970LXI5-F1
#
_entry.id   AF-A0A970LXI5-F1
#
_cell.length_a   1.000
_cell.length_b   1.000
_cell.length_c   1.000
_cell.angle_alpha   90.00
_cell.angle_beta   90.00
_cell.angle_gamma   90.00
#
_symmetry.space_group_name_H-M   'P 1'
#
loop_
_entity.id
_entity.type
_entity.pdbx_description
1 polymer ?
#
loop_
_entity_poly.entity_id
_entity_poly.type
_entity_poly.pdbx_seq_one_letter_code
_entity_poly.pdbx_strand_id
1 'polypeptide(L)'
;AMQSVKHGHSFLGLNDQGQVSVIRTSGNPYAHVVLRGGNGKPNYDAGSVAEAENALTKAKVSTKIMIDTSHANSNKDPFLQPLVLKNITEQIVDGNKSIVGIMVESHLKGGRQDIPANLCDLEYGKSVTDGCIDWETTEKALLEMHEALKDVLANR
;
A
#
# COMPACT_ATOMS: atom_id res chain seq x y z
N ALA A 1 -11.26 -12.55 -2.87
CA ALA A 1 -11.74 -11.15 -2.75
C ALA A 1 -12.08 -10.53 -4.11
N MET A 2 -11.09 -10.31 -5.00
CA MET A 2 -11.25 -9.61 -6.29
C MET A 2 -12.39 -10.11 -7.19
N GLN A 3 -12.60 -11.43 -7.30
CA GLN A 3 -13.68 -11.98 -8.11
C GLN A 3 -15.07 -11.82 -7.46
N SER A 4 -15.13 -11.76 -6.13
CA SER A 4 -16.40 -11.64 -5.40
C SER A 4 -16.88 -10.20 -5.39
N VAL A 5 -15.97 -9.26 -5.12
CA VAL A 5 -16.31 -7.85 -4.90
C VAL A 5 -16.91 -7.16 -6.13
N LYS A 6 -16.64 -7.66 -7.35
CA LYS A 6 -17.19 -7.11 -8.60
C LYS A 6 -18.68 -7.37 -8.82
N HIS A 7 -19.31 -8.22 -8.01
CA HIS A 7 -20.73 -8.56 -8.13
C HIS A 7 -21.54 -7.98 -6.98
N GLY A 8 -22.84 -7.84 -7.17
CA GLY A 8 -23.75 -7.43 -6.11
C GLY A 8 -23.88 -8.49 -5.02
N HIS A 9 -23.97 -8.05 -3.77
CA HIS A 9 -24.17 -8.89 -2.60
C HIS A 9 -25.40 -8.43 -1.81
N SER A 10 -26.01 -9.35 -1.07
CA SER A 10 -27.02 -9.05 -0.05
C SER A 10 -26.51 -9.56 1.30
N PHE A 11 -26.46 -8.69 2.31
CA PHE A 11 -25.97 -9.05 3.65
C PHE A 11 -26.67 -8.22 4.74
N LEU A 12 -26.58 -8.66 5.99
CA LEU A 12 -27.11 -7.92 7.13
C LEU A 12 -26.12 -6.83 7.55
N GLY A 13 -26.62 -5.60 7.67
CA GLY A 13 -25.83 -4.44 8.11
C GLY A 13 -26.70 -3.44 8.86
N LEU A 14 -26.15 -2.25 9.12
CA LEU A 14 -26.88 -1.14 9.72
C LEU A 14 -27.20 -0.11 8.62
N ASN A 15 -28.43 0.43 8.64
CA ASN A 15 -28.76 1.61 7.85
C ASN A 15 -28.26 2.90 8.56
N ASP A 16 -28.44 4.05 7.91
CA ASP A 16 -27.99 5.35 8.44
C ASP A 16 -28.69 5.77 9.75
N GLN A 17 -29.75 5.07 10.16
CA GLN A 17 -30.44 5.25 11.44
C GLN A 17 -29.98 4.26 12.53
N GLY A 18 -28.96 3.44 12.25
CA GLY A 18 -28.43 2.45 13.18
C GLY A 18 -29.32 1.21 13.34
N GLN A 19 -30.24 0.96 12.41
CA GLN A 19 -31.16 -0.18 12.47
C GLN A 19 -30.63 -1.35 11.63
N VAL A 20 -30.83 -2.57 12.14
CA VAL A 20 -30.51 -3.80 11.39
C VAL A 20 -31.34 -3.86 10.12
N SER A 21 -30.66 -3.95 8.99
CA SER A 21 -31.25 -3.89 7.65
C SER A 21 -30.56 -4.88 6.70
N VAL A 22 -31.28 -5.28 5.65
CA VAL A 22 -30.67 -6.01 4.52
C VAL A 22 -30.06 -4.99 3.56
N ILE A 23 -28.72 -4.98 3.47
CA ILE A 23 -27.98 -4.13 2.56
C ILE A 23 -27.78 -4.87 1.24
N ARG A 24 -28.04 -4.18 0.13
CA ARG A 24 -27.79 -4.68 -1.23
C ARG A 24 -26.78 -3.78 -1.93
N THR A 25 -25.73 -4.38 -2.47
CA THR A 25 -24.69 -3.67 -3.23
C THR A 25 -24.75 -4.04 -4.71
N SER A 26 -24.25 -3.15 -5.57
CA SER A 26 -24.10 -3.40 -7.02
C SER A 26 -22.80 -4.10 -7.40
N GLY A 27 -21.89 -4.27 -6.43
CA GLY A 27 -20.49 -4.65 -6.68
C GLY A 27 -19.59 -3.45 -6.93
N ASN A 28 -18.28 -3.66 -6.79
CA ASN A 28 -17.22 -2.68 -7.01
C ASN A 28 -16.21 -3.21 -8.04
N PRO A 29 -16.17 -2.65 -9.26
CA PRO A 29 -15.25 -3.08 -10.32
C PRO A 29 -13.82 -2.54 -10.17
N TYR A 30 -13.57 -1.63 -9.21
CA TYR A 30 -12.32 -0.88 -9.06
C TYR A 30 -11.34 -1.49 -8.06
N ALA A 31 -11.57 -2.73 -7.63
CA ALA A 31 -10.67 -3.41 -6.72
C ALA A 31 -9.31 -3.69 -7.38
N HIS A 32 -8.26 -3.72 -6.56
CA HIS A 32 -6.89 -4.06 -6.91
C HIS A 32 -6.25 -4.85 -5.76
N VAL A 33 -5.09 -5.47 -6.03
CA VAL A 33 -4.31 -6.15 -5.00
C VAL A 33 -3.27 -5.20 -4.41
N VAL A 34 -3.06 -5.34 -3.10
CA VAL A 34 -1.95 -4.71 -2.38
C VAL A 34 -0.91 -5.77 -2.04
N LEU A 35 0.32 -5.63 -2.56
CA LEU A 35 1.46 -6.45 -2.18
C LEU A 35 2.14 -5.79 -0.97
N ARG A 36 2.06 -6.46 0.18
CA ARG A 36 2.52 -5.96 1.50
C ARG A 36 3.41 -6.94 2.26
N GLY A 37 4.07 -7.82 1.52
CA GLY A 37 4.78 -8.99 2.03
C GLY A 37 3.87 -9.99 2.73
N GLY A 38 4.47 -11.02 3.32
CA GLY A 38 3.77 -12.05 4.07
C GLY A 38 4.71 -13.17 4.51
N ASN A 39 4.34 -13.92 5.56
CA ASN A 39 5.13 -15.05 6.08
C ASN A 39 6.61 -14.71 6.33
N GLY A 40 6.89 -13.47 6.76
CA GLY A 40 8.25 -12.99 7.02
C GLY A 40 9.10 -12.72 5.76
N LYS A 41 8.49 -12.63 4.58
CA LYS A 41 9.18 -12.32 3.32
C LYS A 41 8.56 -11.11 2.62
N PRO A 42 9.38 -10.22 2.05
CA PRO A 42 8.91 -9.23 1.10
C PRO A 42 8.35 -9.85 -0.18
N ASN A 43 7.51 -9.11 -0.89
CA ASN A 43 6.96 -9.48 -2.19
C ASN A 43 6.84 -8.28 -3.15
N TYR A 44 7.75 -7.30 -3.02
CA TYR A 44 7.79 -6.11 -3.87
C TYR A 44 8.71 -6.27 -5.09
N ASP A 45 9.58 -7.28 -5.12
CA ASP A 45 10.55 -7.49 -6.19
C ASP A 45 9.87 -7.88 -7.52
N ALA A 46 10.58 -7.71 -8.62
CA ALA A 46 10.06 -7.98 -9.96
C ALA A 46 9.54 -9.41 -10.15
N GLY A 47 10.16 -10.41 -9.50
CA GLY A 47 9.72 -11.80 -9.55
C GLY A 47 8.36 -11.97 -8.87
N SER A 48 8.23 -11.45 -7.65
CA SER A 48 6.97 -11.43 -6.91
C SER A 48 5.84 -10.67 -7.63
N VAL A 49 6.17 -9.53 -8.27
CA VAL A 49 5.20 -8.76 -9.06
C VAL A 49 4.74 -9.57 -10.27
N ALA A 50 5.64 -10.23 -11.01
CA ALA A 50 5.28 -11.07 -12.14
C ALA A 50 4.42 -12.29 -11.73
N GLU A 51 4.69 -12.89 -10.58
CA GLU A 51 3.83 -13.95 -10.02
C GLU A 51 2.41 -13.44 -9.73
N ALA A 52 2.30 -12.25 -9.14
CA ALA A 52 1.01 -11.62 -8.88
C ALA A 52 0.26 -11.29 -10.18
N GLU A 53 0.93 -10.73 -11.19
CA GLU A 53 0.36 -10.46 -12.52
C GLU A 53 -0.20 -11.73 -13.16
N ASN A 54 0.56 -12.83 -13.12
CA ASN A 54 0.15 -14.12 -13.65
C ASN A 54 -1.08 -14.68 -12.93
N ALA A 55 -1.11 -14.59 -11.59
CA ALA A 55 -2.25 -15.03 -10.80
C ALA A 55 -3.51 -14.20 -11.11
N LEU A 56 -3.38 -12.88 -11.22
CA LEU A 56 -4.48 -11.96 -11.54
C LEU A 56 -5.03 -12.20 -12.95
N THR A 57 -4.14 -12.40 -13.92
CA THR A 57 -4.50 -12.72 -15.31
C THR A 57 -5.24 -14.05 -15.38
N LYS A 58 -4.71 -15.10 -14.74
CA LYS A 58 -5.35 -16.43 -14.67
C LYS A 58 -6.73 -16.36 -14.04
N ALA A 59 -6.89 -15.52 -13.01
CA ALA A 59 -8.16 -15.29 -12.33
C ALA A 59 -9.14 -14.38 -13.10
N LYS A 60 -8.73 -13.81 -14.25
CA LYS A 60 -9.51 -12.89 -15.08
C LYS A 60 -10.04 -11.69 -14.28
N VAL A 61 -9.16 -11.08 -13.48
CA VAL A 61 -9.43 -9.86 -12.72
C VAL A 61 -8.42 -8.77 -13.08
N SER A 62 -8.63 -7.55 -12.58
CA SER A 62 -7.70 -6.43 -12.74
C SER A 62 -6.27 -6.83 -12.36
N THR A 63 -5.31 -6.53 -13.25
CA THR A 63 -3.87 -6.71 -13.04
C THR A 63 -3.23 -5.48 -12.38
N LYS A 64 -4.03 -4.53 -11.89
CA LYS A 64 -3.53 -3.35 -11.19
C LYS A 64 -3.04 -3.74 -9.80
N ILE A 65 -1.83 -3.32 -9.48
CA ILE A 65 -1.12 -3.65 -8.24
C ILE A 65 -0.73 -2.36 -7.53
N MET A 66 -1.03 -2.28 -6.25
CA MET A 66 -0.41 -1.33 -5.32
C MET A 66 0.64 -2.08 -4.51
N ILE A 67 1.79 -1.45 -4.25
CA ILE A 67 2.84 -2.03 -3.41
C ILE A 67 2.97 -1.20 -2.14
N ASP A 68 2.83 -1.86 -1.01
CA ASP A 68 3.10 -1.29 0.31
C ASP A 68 4.60 -1.36 0.59
N THR A 69 5.22 -0.22 0.86
CA THR A 69 6.66 -0.15 1.15
C THR A 69 7.00 -0.55 2.57
N SER A 70 6.02 -0.61 3.48
CA SER A 70 6.16 -0.88 4.91
C SER A 70 5.93 -2.37 5.26
N HIS A 71 5.48 -2.65 6.48
CA HIS A 71 5.09 -3.97 6.98
C HIS A 71 6.12 -5.07 6.67
N ALA A 72 5.70 -6.18 6.07
CA ALA A 72 6.60 -7.28 5.76
C ALA A 72 7.52 -6.98 4.57
N ASN A 73 7.21 -5.96 3.75
CA ASN A 73 8.10 -5.51 2.69
C ASN A 73 9.29 -4.73 3.24
N SER A 74 9.13 -4.02 4.35
CA SER A 74 10.23 -3.35 5.06
C SER A 74 10.87 -4.21 6.16
N ASN A 75 10.52 -5.50 6.27
CA ASN A 75 10.88 -6.34 7.43
C ASN A 75 10.51 -5.72 8.79
N LYS A 76 9.45 -4.88 8.82
CA LYS A 76 9.04 -4.06 9.97
C LYS A 76 10.06 -3.01 10.42
N ASP A 77 11.06 -2.72 9.60
CA ASP A 77 11.97 -1.60 9.79
C ASP A 77 11.53 -0.44 8.88
N PRO A 78 10.93 0.64 9.41
CA PRO A 78 10.44 1.73 8.59
C PRO A 78 11.52 2.38 7.73
N PHE A 79 12.78 2.35 8.16
CA PHE A 79 13.88 2.99 7.43
C PHE A 79 14.29 2.22 6.17
N LEU A 80 13.73 1.04 5.94
CA LEU A 80 13.87 0.29 4.69
C LEU A 80 12.81 0.66 3.64
N GLN A 81 11.75 1.41 3.99
CA GLN A 81 10.74 1.85 3.02
C GLN A 81 11.33 2.56 1.78
N PRO A 82 12.35 3.45 1.88
CA PRO A 82 12.96 4.07 0.71
C PRO A 82 13.67 3.07 -0.23
N LEU A 83 14.23 1.98 0.31
CA LEU A 83 14.84 0.92 -0.50
C LEU A 83 13.77 0.19 -1.32
N VAL A 84 12.64 -0.12 -0.70
CA VAL A 84 11.49 -0.72 -1.37
C VAL A 84 10.97 0.20 -2.47
N LEU A 85 10.83 1.50 -2.16
CA LEU A 85 10.37 2.51 -3.11
C LEU A 85 11.30 2.63 -4.33
N LYS A 86 12.61 2.61 -4.11
CA LYS A 86 13.60 2.63 -5.19
C LYS A 86 13.45 1.43 -6.11
N ASN A 87 13.26 0.23 -5.56
CA ASN A 87 13.05 -0.97 -6.37
C ASN A 87 11.75 -0.90 -7.20
N ILE A 88 10.66 -0.38 -6.61
CA ILE A 88 9.41 -0.14 -7.34
C ILE A 88 9.62 0.85 -8.48
N THR A 89 10.39 1.92 -8.22
CA THR A 89 10.72 2.95 -9.21
C THR A 89 11.47 2.36 -10.39
N GLU A 90 12.52 1.57 -10.12
CA GLU A 90 13.30 0.86 -11.15
C GLU A 90 12.41 -0.05 -12.02
N GLN A 91 11.50 -0.81 -11.41
CA GLN A 91 10.56 -1.65 -12.17
C GLN A 91 9.67 -0.83 -13.12
N ILE A 92 9.20 0.34 -12.69
CA ILE A 92 8.38 1.22 -13.54
C ILE A 92 9.22 1.79 -14.69
N VAL A 93 10.46 2.21 -14.40
CA VAL A 93 11.43 2.67 -15.42
C VAL A 93 11.70 1.57 -16.46
N ASP A 94 11.82 0.32 -16.00
CA ASP A 94 12.02 -0.86 -16.86
C ASP A 94 10.77 -1.29 -17.63
N GLY A 95 9.66 -0.55 -17.49
CA GLY A 95 8.45 -0.70 -18.30
C GLY A 95 7.31 -1.44 -17.63
N ASN A 96 7.37 -1.70 -16.31
CA ASN A 96 6.24 -2.29 -15.60
C ASN A 96 4.99 -1.41 -15.71
N LYS A 97 3.89 -2.00 -16.21
CA LYS A 97 2.59 -1.31 -16.38
C LYS A 97 1.51 -1.74 -15.38
N SER A 98 1.76 -2.71 -14.51
CA SER A 98 0.79 -3.20 -13.52
C SER A 98 0.82 -2.41 -12.21
N ILE A 99 1.99 -1.91 -11.80
CA ILE A 99 2.17 -1.11 -10.59
C ILE A 99 1.55 0.27 -10.81
N VAL A 100 0.45 0.56 -10.11
CA VAL A 100 -0.31 1.83 -10.25
C VAL A 100 -0.30 2.68 -8.99
N GLY A 101 0.25 2.17 -7.90
CA GLY A 101 0.29 2.90 -6.65
C GLY A 101 1.31 2.33 -5.68
N ILE A 102 1.67 3.18 -4.73
CA ILE A 102 2.48 2.84 -3.57
C ILE A 102 1.69 3.17 -2.30
N MET A 103 1.97 2.47 -1.21
CA MET A 103 1.56 2.87 0.14
C MET A 103 2.83 3.08 0.97
N VAL A 104 2.91 4.21 1.67
CA VAL A 104 4.05 4.62 2.48
C VAL A 104 3.55 5.04 3.86
N GLU A 105 4.24 4.59 4.92
CA GLU A 105 3.96 5.00 6.29
C GLU A 105 4.98 6.05 6.73
N SER A 106 4.55 7.31 6.71
CA SER A 106 5.35 8.46 7.10
C SER A 106 4.67 9.30 8.18
N HIS A 107 5.48 9.99 8.97
CA HIS A 107 5.01 10.96 9.95
C HIS A 107 6.01 12.13 10.06
N LEU A 108 5.76 13.07 10.98
CA LEU A 108 6.64 14.23 11.13
C LEU A 108 7.98 13.81 11.71
N LYS A 109 7.96 12.78 12.58
CA LYS A 109 9.13 12.16 13.19
C LYS A 109 9.15 10.67 12.93
N GLY A 110 10.34 10.15 12.69
CA GLY A 110 10.57 8.74 12.38
C GLY A 110 10.42 7.80 13.57
N GLY A 111 10.23 6.53 13.27
CA GLY A 111 10.01 5.46 14.24
C GLY A 111 8.60 5.46 14.83
N ARG A 112 8.49 4.86 16.01
CA ARG A 112 7.24 4.79 16.82
C ARG A 112 7.53 5.09 18.28
N GLN A 113 6.47 5.32 19.04
CA GLN A 113 6.46 5.40 20.49
C GLN A 113 5.35 4.50 21.07
N ASP A 114 5.47 4.10 22.32
CA ASP A 114 4.37 3.50 23.08
C ASP A 114 3.47 4.61 23.65
N ILE A 115 2.22 4.30 23.94
CA ILE A 115 1.31 5.24 24.63
C ILE A 115 1.70 5.28 26.11
N PRO A 116 2.22 6.40 26.63
CA PRO A 116 2.58 6.54 28.04
C PRO A 116 1.34 6.62 28.94
N ALA A 117 1.52 6.40 30.24
CA ALA A 117 0.44 6.55 31.22
C ALA A 117 -0.08 8.00 31.30
N ASN A 118 0.82 8.98 31.16
CA ASN A 118 0.49 10.39 31.05
C ASN A 118 0.56 10.83 29.58
N LEU A 119 -0.59 11.11 28.98
CA LEU A 119 -0.68 11.47 27.55
C LEU A 119 0.05 12.76 27.18
N CYS A 120 0.35 13.64 28.15
CA CYS A 120 1.15 14.84 27.93
C CYS A 120 2.61 14.53 27.59
N ASP A 121 3.08 13.30 27.84
CA ASP A 121 4.45 12.86 27.55
C ASP A 121 4.60 12.32 26.12
N LEU A 122 3.51 12.28 25.33
CA LEU A 122 3.56 11.89 23.92
C LEU A 122 4.43 12.87 23.12
N GLU A 123 5.39 12.31 22.39
CA GLU A 123 6.18 13.07 21.46
C GLU A 123 5.31 13.48 20.26
N TYR A 124 5.11 14.79 20.06
CA TYR A 124 4.34 15.29 18.94
C TYR A 124 4.92 14.82 17.59
N GLY A 125 4.04 14.31 16.74
CA GLY A 125 4.38 13.95 15.36
C GLY A 125 5.06 12.58 15.19
N LYS A 126 5.04 11.72 16.21
CA LYS A 126 5.61 10.36 16.17
C LYS A 126 4.52 9.31 16.34
N SER A 127 4.52 8.30 15.48
CA SER A 127 3.49 7.25 15.45
C SER A 127 3.39 6.50 16.78
N VAL A 128 2.17 6.14 17.19
CA VAL A 128 1.91 5.27 18.36
C VAL A 128 1.63 3.81 17.96
N THR A 129 1.58 3.52 16.65
CA THR A 129 1.34 2.19 16.10
C THR A 129 2.63 1.67 15.45
N ASP A 130 2.63 1.45 14.15
CA ASP A 130 3.81 1.02 13.39
C ASP A 130 4.80 2.18 13.23
N GLY A 131 6.09 1.83 13.08
CA GLY A 131 7.12 2.81 12.84
C GLY A 131 6.94 3.50 11.49
N CYS A 132 7.22 4.79 11.42
CA CYS A 132 7.16 5.56 10.17
C CYS A 132 8.54 6.09 9.77
N ILE A 133 8.72 6.45 8.50
CA ILE A 133 9.80 7.36 8.11
C ILE A 133 9.46 8.80 8.54
N ASP A 134 10.48 9.62 8.75
CA ASP A 134 10.30 11.05 9.05
C ASP A 134 9.95 11.87 7.80
N TRP A 135 9.67 13.16 8.01
CA TRP A 135 9.27 14.07 6.96
C TRP A 135 10.38 14.27 5.92
N GLU A 136 11.61 14.46 6.37
CA GLU A 136 12.77 14.69 5.51
C GLU A 136 13.03 13.49 4.59
N THR A 137 12.92 12.28 5.13
CA THR A 137 13.03 11.03 4.35
C THR A 137 11.86 10.89 3.37
N THR A 138 10.65 11.29 3.77
CA THR A 138 9.45 11.26 2.91
C THR A 138 9.62 12.18 1.71
N GLU A 139 9.96 13.44 1.96
CA GLU A 139 10.18 14.45 0.93
C GLU A 139 11.25 13.98 -0.05
N LYS A 140 12.41 13.55 0.48
CA LYS A 140 13.51 13.04 -0.35
C LYS A 140 13.07 11.86 -1.21
N ALA A 141 12.45 10.84 -0.62
CA ALA A 141 12.09 9.63 -1.33
C ALA A 141 11.05 9.87 -2.44
N LEU A 142 10.06 10.73 -2.19
CA LEU A 142 9.04 11.07 -3.20
C LEU A 142 9.60 11.95 -4.32
N LEU A 143 10.50 12.90 -4.01
CA LEU A 143 11.15 13.72 -5.03
C LEU A 143 12.11 12.89 -5.89
N GLU A 144 12.88 11.98 -5.30
CA GLU A 144 13.74 11.06 -6.05
C GLU A 144 12.93 10.16 -7.00
N MET A 145 11.80 9.63 -6.52
CA MET A 145 10.88 8.87 -7.38
C MET A 145 10.27 9.72 -8.49
N HIS A 146 9.84 10.96 -8.18
CA HIS A 146 9.31 11.88 -9.18
C HIS A 146 10.33 12.17 -10.28
N GLU A 147 11.57 12.50 -9.91
CA GLU A 147 12.63 12.81 -10.86
C GLU A 147 12.92 11.64 -11.81
N ALA A 148 12.89 10.40 -11.29
CA ALA A 148 13.06 9.20 -12.10
C ALA A 148 11.87 8.90 -13.02
N LEU A 149 10.64 9.27 -12.62
CA LEU A 149 9.42 8.83 -13.28
C LEU A 149 8.72 9.89 -14.14
N LYS A 150 9.04 11.18 -14.00
CA LYS A 150 8.32 12.27 -14.67
C LYS A 150 8.21 12.09 -16.20
N ASP A 151 9.29 11.64 -16.85
CA ASP A 151 9.31 11.41 -18.30
C ASP A 151 8.79 10.01 -18.69
N VAL A 152 8.92 9.03 -17.79
CA VAL A 152 8.43 7.65 -18.00
C VAL A 152 6.90 7.60 -17.95
N LEU A 153 6.31 8.22 -16.92
CA LEU A 153 4.87 8.19 -16.70
C LEU A 153 4.10 9.04 -17.72
N ALA A 154 4.71 10.10 -18.26
CA ALA A 154 4.10 10.91 -19.32
C ALA A 154 3.82 10.10 -20.60
N ASN A 155 4.56 9.00 -20.81
CA ASN A 155 4.48 8.16 -22.00
C ASN A 155 3.80 6.80 -21.75
N ARG A 156 3.21 6.59 -20.56
CA ARG A 156 2.77 5.26 -20.08
C ARG A 156 1.42 4.81 -20.60
#